data_AF-A0A653C513-F1
#
_entry.id   AF-A0A653C513-F1
#
_cell.length_a   1.000
_cell.length_b   1.000
_cell.length_c   1.000
_cell.angle_alpha   90.00
_cell.angle_beta   90.00
_cell.angle_gamma   90.00
#
_symmetry.space_group_name_H-M   'P 1'
#
loop_
_entity.id
_entity.type
_entity.pdbx_description
1 polymer ?
#
loop_
_entity_poly.entity_id
_entity_poly.type
_entity_poly.pdbx_seq_one_letter_code
_entity_poly.pdbx_strand_id
1 'polypeptide(L)'
;MRTLSISLLSVILTLIVIANAFYQKKQFYPSVVYITKSNPSMAVIYIQAFICVWICGKIMRKIFFGQLRTTEFEHLMERSWYAITETCLAFTVFRDDFNPKFVALFTLLLFLKSFHWLAEDRVDYV
;
A
#
# COMPACT_ATOMS: atom_id res chain seq x y z
N MET A 1 10.13 -7.40 -15.36
CA MET A 1 9.34 -8.56 -15.82
C MET A 1 8.60 -9.23 -14.67
N ARG A 2 9.28 -9.85 -13.69
CA ARG A 2 8.63 -10.58 -12.57
C ARG A 2 7.56 -9.79 -11.80
N THR A 3 7.84 -8.53 -11.42
CA THR A 3 6.89 -7.69 -10.67
C THR A 3 5.64 -7.32 -11.46
N LEU A 4 5.76 -7.10 -12.78
CA LEU A 4 4.63 -6.84 -13.67
C LEU A 4 3.74 -8.08 -13.81
N SER A 5 4.34 -9.26 -13.94
CA SER A 5 3.60 -10.52 -13.99
C SER A 5 2.81 -10.78 -12.70
N ILE A 6 3.40 -10.50 -11.54
CA ILE A 6 2.73 -10.66 -10.24
C ILE A 6 1.55 -9.68 -10.11
N SER A 7 1.71 -8.42 -10.51
CA SER A 7 0.60 -7.45 -10.48
C SER A 7 -0.51 -7.79 -11.47
N LEU A 8 -0.19 -8.35 -12.65
CA LEU A 8 -1.19 -8.80 -13.61
C LEU A 8 -1.97 -10.00 -13.06
N LEU A 9 -1.27 -10.98 -12.49
CA LEU A 9 -1.89 -12.14 -11.86
C LEU A 9 -2.82 -11.73 -10.72
N SER A 10 -2.41 -10.77 -9.88
CA SER A 10 -3.24 -10.30 -8.76
C SER A 10 -4.51 -9.60 -9.26
N VAL A 11 -4.40 -8.77 -10.31
CA VAL A 11 -5.56 -8.12 -10.93
C VAL A 11 -6.52 -9.15 -11.50
N ILE A 12 -6.03 -10.16 -12.23
CA ILE A 12 -6.85 -11.26 -12.75
C ILE A 12 -7.56 -12.00 -11.61
N LEU A 13 -6.84 -12.34 -10.55
CA LEU A 13 -7.41 -13.01 -9.38
C LEU A 13 -8.53 -12.18 -8.74
N THR A 14 -8.35 -10.87 -8.61
CA THR A 14 -9.38 -9.98 -8.04
C THR A 14 -10.61 -9.89 -8.93
N LEU A 15 -10.43 -9.82 -10.25
CA LEU A 15 -11.53 -9.84 -11.20
C LEU A 15 -12.34 -11.12 -11.12
N ILE A 16 -11.68 -12.29 -10.98
CA ILE A 16 -12.36 -13.58 -10.80
C ILE A 16 -13.20 -13.59 -9.53
N VAL A 17 -12.64 -13.12 -8.41
CA VAL A 17 -13.35 -13.05 -7.12
C VAL A 17 -14.57 -12.13 -7.21
N ILE A 18 -14.42 -10.95 -7.80
CA ILE A 18 -15.50 -10.00 -8.00
C ILE A 18 -16.57 -10.60 -8.93
N ALA A 19 -16.18 -11.17 -10.07
CA ALA A 19 -17.09 -11.79 -11.02
C ALA A 19 -17.90 -12.95 -10.40
N ASN A 20 -17.25 -13.80 -9.59
CA ASN A 20 -17.92 -14.88 -8.87
C ASN A 20 -18.95 -14.34 -7.86
N ALA A 21 -18.60 -13.29 -7.11
CA ALA A 21 -19.52 -12.64 -6.18
C ALA A 21 -20.72 -11.97 -6.88
N PHE A 22 -20.50 -11.39 -8.06
CA PHE A 22 -21.58 -10.87 -8.90
C PHE A 22 -22.47 -11.97 -9.48
N TYR A 23 -21.90 -13.08 -9.92
CA TYR A 23 -22.65 -14.21 -10.46
C TYR A 23 -23.58 -14.83 -9.41
N GLN A 24 -23.09 -15.01 -8.18
CA GLN A 24 -23.89 -15.61 -7.09
C GLN A 24 -25.02 -14.71 -6.60
N LYS A 25 -24.81 -13.39 -6.54
CA LYS A 25 -25.76 -12.47 -5.88
C LYS A 25 -26.60 -11.64 -6.84
N LYS A 26 -26.22 -11.52 -8.12
CA LYS A 26 -26.90 -10.79 -9.22
C LYS A 26 -27.24 -9.31 -8.97
N GLN A 27 -27.01 -8.81 -7.75
CA GLN A 27 -27.31 -7.46 -7.30
C GLN A 27 -26.04 -6.86 -6.68
N PHE A 28 -25.81 -5.56 -6.93
CA PHE A 28 -24.60 -4.85 -6.51
C PHE A 28 -24.39 -4.87 -4.98
N TYR A 29 -25.42 -4.48 -4.21
CA TYR A 29 -25.29 -4.36 -2.75
C TYR A 29 -24.98 -5.70 -2.05
N PRO A 30 -25.71 -6.81 -2.32
CA PRO A 30 -25.38 -8.10 -1.71
C PRO A 30 -24.03 -8.68 -2.17
N SER A 31 -23.56 -8.38 -3.38
CA SER A 31 -22.21 -8.77 -3.83
C SER A 31 -21.12 -8.07 -3.03
N VAL A 32 -21.24 -6.76 -2.79
CA VAL A 32 -20.28 -6.00 -1.97
C VAL A 32 -20.27 -6.53 -0.54
N VAL A 33 -21.45 -6.75 0.07
CA VAL A 33 -21.54 -7.31 1.42
C VAL A 33 -20.92 -8.71 1.48
N TYR A 34 -21.14 -9.56 0.47
CA TYR A 34 -20.53 -10.90 0.41
C TYR A 34 -19.01 -10.84 0.36
N ILE A 35 -18.45 -9.94 -0.44
CA ILE A 35 -17.00 -9.73 -0.55
C ILE A 35 -16.42 -9.24 0.77
N THR A 36 -17.10 -8.33 1.47
CA THR A 36 -16.62 -7.78 2.76
C THR A 36 -16.82 -8.75 3.93
N LYS A 37 -17.77 -9.69 3.85
CA LYS A 37 -18.05 -10.67 4.90
C LYS A 37 -17.28 -11.98 4.76
N SER A 38 -16.81 -12.32 3.56
CA SER A 38 -16.07 -13.57 3.33
C SER A 38 -14.57 -13.38 3.53
N ASN A 39 -13.99 -14.11 4.50
CA ASN A 39 -12.56 -14.10 4.79
C ASN A 39 -11.65 -14.26 3.55
N PRO A 40 -11.89 -15.22 2.62
CA PRO A 40 -10.99 -15.39 1.47
C PRO A 40 -11.10 -14.26 0.44
N SER A 41 -12.31 -13.75 0.16
CA SER A 41 -12.47 -12.63 -0.78
C SER A 41 -11.93 -11.32 -0.20
N MET A 42 -12.10 -11.10 1.10
CA MET A 42 -11.53 -9.96 1.80
C MET A 42 -9.99 -9.97 1.76
N ALA A 43 -9.36 -11.14 1.96
CA ALA A 43 -7.91 -11.29 1.87
C ALA A 43 -7.37 -10.91 0.48
N VAL A 44 -8.04 -11.35 -0.59
CA VAL A 44 -7.65 -11.00 -1.97
C VAL A 44 -7.73 -9.49 -2.21
N ILE A 45 -8.74 -8.82 -1.66
CA ILE A 45 -8.86 -7.36 -1.75
C ILE A 45 -7.74 -6.64 -0.99
N TYR A 46 -7.38 -7.11 0.20
CA TYR A 46 -6.26 -6.51 0.95
C TYR A 46 -4.93 -6.64 0.21
N ILE A 47 -4.65 -7.82 -0.36
CA ILE A 47 -3.43 -8.03 -1.17
C ILE A 47 -3.43 -7.09 -2.38
N GLN A 48 -4.57 -6.95 -3.06
CA GLN A 48 -4.68 -6.03 -4.20
C GLN A 48 -4.49 -4.57 -3.79
N ALA A 49 -5.04 -4.16 -2.64
CA ALA A 49 -4.83 -2.80 -2.11
C ALA A 49 -3.35 -2.52 -1.86
N PHE A 50 -2.62 -3.47 -1.27
CA PHE A 50 -1.18 -3.33 -1.02
C PHE A 50 -0.38 -3.19 -2.34
N ILE A 51 -0.71 -3.98 -3.36
CA ILE A 51 -0.08 -3.88 -4.69
C ILE A 51 -0.39 -2.52 -5.34
N CYS A 52 -1.62 -2.02 -5.23
CA CYS A 52 -1.99 -0.70 -5.73
C CYS A 52 -1.18 0.43 -5.06
N VAL A 53 -1.03 0.40 -3.73
CA VAL A 53 -0.20 1.37 -3.00
C VAL A 53 1.26 1.32 -3.50
N TRP A 54 1.81 0.13 -3.68
CA TRP A 54 3.17 -0.03 -4.18
C TRP A 54 3.36 0.53 -5.60
N ILE A 55 2.42 0.24 -6.52
CA ILE A 55 2.44 0.77 -7.89
C ILE A 55 2.33 2.30 -7.87
N CYS A 56 1.41 2.85 -7.08
CA CYS A 56 1.26 4.29 -6.90
C CYS A 56 2.57 4.94 -6.44
N GLY A 57 3.24 4.33 -5.46
CA GLY A 57 4.55 4.77 -4.99
C GLY A 57 5.64 4.76 -6.06
N LYS A 58 5.67 3.72 -6.89
CA LYS A 58 6.60 3.65 -8.00
C LYS A 58 6.34 4.72 -9.06
N ILE A 59 5.07 5.00 -9.35
CA ILE A 59 4.65 6.03 -10.31
C ILE A 59 5.05 7.41 -9.78
N MET A 60 4.69 7.75 -8.54
CA MET A 60 5.05 9.04 -7.95
C MET A 60 6.56 9.23 -7.86
N ARG A 61 7.33 8.22 -7.43
CA ARG A 61 8.80 8.27 -7.45
C ARG A 61 9.33 8.63 -8.84
N LYS A 62 8.79 7.98 -9.89
CA LYS A 62 9.21 8.22 -11.28
C LYS A 62 8.82 9.62 -11.77
N ILE A 63 7.63 10.11 -11.43
CA ILE A 63 7.12 11.43 -11.86
C ILE A 63 7.89 12.57 -11.18
N PHE A 64 8.10 12.51 -9.86
CA PHE A 64 8.68 13.63 -9.12
C PHE A 64 10.21 13.63 -9.11
N PHE A 65 10.86 12.47 -9.04
CA PHE A 65 12.32 12.38 -8.82
C PHE A 65 13.09 11.73 -9.96
N GLY A 66 12.42 11.03 -10.88
CA GLY A 66 13.06 10.37 -12.02
C GLY A 66 14.02 9.25 -11.57
N GLN A 67 15.34 9.46 -11.75
CA GLN A 67 16.38 8.53 -11.30
C GLN A 67 16.84 8.89 -9.88
N LEU A 68 16.56 8.00 -8.93
CA LEU A 68 17.05 8.10 -7.56
C LEU A 68 18.48 7.58 -7.49
N ARG A 69 19.35 8.32 -6.80
CA ARG A 69 20.72 7.89 -6.52
C ARG A 69 20.71 6.82 -5.43
N THR A 70 21.79 6.03 -5.36
CA THR A 70 21.94 4.99 -4.33
C THR A 70 22.02 5.58 -2.92
N THR A 71 22.67 6.73 -2.78
CA THR A 71 22.82 7.45 -1.50
C THR A 71 21.47 7.93 -0.92
N GLU A 72 20.61 8.51 -1.77
CA GLU A 72 19.26 8.95 -1.39
C GLU A 72 18.39 7.77 -0.94
N PHE A 73 18.56 6.62 -1.60
CA PHE A 73 17.83 5.41 -1.25
C PHE A 73 18.29 4.83 0.09
N GLU A 74 19.59 4.86 0.38
CA GLU A 74 20.16 4.39 1.65
C GLU A 74 19.65 5.25 2.82
N HIS A 75 19.76 6.58 2.73
CA HIS A 75 19.23 7.49 3.75
C HIS A 75 17.72 7.33 3.94
N LEU A 76 16.96 7.21 2.85
CA LEU A 76 15.52 7.01 2.92
C LEU A 76 15.18 5.68 3.61
N MET A 77 15.93 4.61 3.33
CA MET A 77 15.71 3.30 3.94
C MET A 77 15.97 3.34 5.45
N GLU A 78 17.07 3.97 5.87
CA GLU A 78 17.41 4.12 7.30
C GLU A 78 16.34 4.91 8.06
N ARG A 79 15.96 6.10 7.55
CA ARG A 79 14.90 6.93 8.15
C ARG A 79 13.55 6.21 8.17
N SER A 80 13.23 5.46 7.11
CA SER A 80 11.98 4.69 7.00
C SER A 80 11.93 3.56 8.01
N TRP A 81 13.02 2.80 8.16
CA TRP A 81 13.09 1.71 9.13
C TRP A 81 12.90 2.23 10.55
N TYR A 82 13.57 3.33 10.89
CA TYR A 82 13.42 3.99 12.19
C TYR A 82 11.96 4.41 12.45
N ALA A 83 11.36 5.17 11.53
CA ALA A 83 9.98 5.63 11.69
C ALA A 83 8.95 4.48 11.74
N ILE A 84 9.17 3.40 11.00
CA ILE A 84 8.33 2.20 11.09
C ILE A 84 8.43 1.60 12.49
N THR A 85 9.65 1.41 13.01
CA THR A 85 9.84 0.81 14.35
C THR A 85 9.27 1.67 15.47
N GLU A 86 9.48 2.99 15.46
CA GLU A 86 8.91 3.90 16.44
C GLU A 86 7.39 3.88 16.41
N THR A 87 6.81 3.88 15.21
CA THR A 87 5.36 3.91 15.10
C THR A 87 4.74 2.55 15.48
N CYS A 88 5.39 1.44 15.13
CA CYS A 88 5.00 0.12 15.61
C CYS A 88 5.05 0.04 17.14
N LEU A 89 6.07 0.64 17.77
CA LEU A 89 6.18 0.72 19.23
C LEU A 89 5.04 1.57 19.81
N ALA A 90 4.73 2.73 19.22
CA ALA A 90 3.59 3.52 19.64
C ALA A 90 2.26 2.76 19.50
N PHE A 91 2.11 1.93 18.46
CA PHE A 91 0.91 1.13 18.22
C PHE A 91 0.72 -0.01 19.23
N THR A 92 1.80 -0.60 19.75
CA THR A 92 1.65 -1.63 20.80
C THR A 92 1.12 -1.05 22.10
N VAL A 93 1.32 0.26 22.34
CA VAL A 93 0.74 0.99 23.47
C VAL A 93 -0.77 1.22 23.29
N PHE A 94 -1.24 1.41 22.04
CA PHE A 94 -2.66 1.59 21.69
C PHE A 94 -3.28 0.33 21.08
N ARG A 95 -3.12 -0.80 21.76
CA ARG A 95 -3.49 -2.13 21.25
C ARG A 95 -4.97 -2.28 20.84
N ASP A 96 -5.87 -1.53 21.45
CA ASP A 96 -7.33 -1.73 21.31
C ASP A 96 -7.95 -1.03 20.06
N ASP A 97 -7.23 -0.14 19.38
CA ASP A 97 -7.74 0.65 18.24
C ASP A 97 -7.21 0.21 16.86
N PHE A 98 -6.95 -1.09 16.67
CA PHE A 98 -6.40 -1.62 15.43
C PHE A 98 -7.44 -1.66 14.28
N ASN A 99 -7.68 -0.52 13.64
CA ASN A 99 -8.64 -0.36 12.55
C ASN A 99 -7.95 -0.41 11.16
N PRO A 100 -8.51 -1.09 10.14
CA PRO A 100 -7.98 -1.03 8.77
C PRO A 100 -7.82 0.40 8.22
N LYS A 101 -8.69 1.32 8.64
CA LYS A 101 -8.59 2.76 8.30
C LYS A 101 -7.30 3.38 8.84
N PHE A 102 -6.90 2.99 10.04
CA PHE A 102 -5.70 3.48 10.68
C PHE A 102 -4.44 3.02 9.93
N VAL A 103 -4.39 1.73 9.54
CA VAL A 103 -3.31 1.21 8.68
C VAL A 103 -3.23 1.97 7.35
N ALA A 104 -4.38 2.30 6.75
CA ALA A 104 -4.42 3.11 5.53
C ALA A 104 -3.89 4.54 5.76
N LEU A 105 -4.28 5.21 6.85
CA LEU A 105 -3.79 6.53 7.20
C LEU A 105 -2.29 6.52 7.52
N PHE A 106 -1.81 5.50 8.23
CA PHE A 106 -0.41 5.33 8.56
C PHE A 106 0.46 5.09 7.32
N THR A 107 0.03 4.21 6.42
CA THR A 107 0.74 3.97 5.16
C THR A 107 0.79 5.24 4.30
N LEU A 108 -0.30 6.01 4.24
CA LEU A 108 -0.33 7.31 3.57
C LEU A 108 0.61 8.33 4.22
N LEU A 109 0.65 8.39 5.56
CA LEU A 109 1.53 9.29 6.29
C LEU A 109 3.01 8.95 6.06
N LEU A 110 3.40 7.69 6.19
CA LEU A 110 4.77 7.25 5.90
C LEU A 110 5.16 7.56 4.46
N PHE A 111 4.23 7.35 3.53
CA PHE A 111 4.45 7.63 2.12
C PHE A 111 4.72 9.12 1.87
N LEU A 112 3.90 10.02 2.40
CA LEU A 112 4.14 11.46 2.32
C LEU A 112 5.45 11.87 3.01
N LYS A 113 5.73 11.32 4.20
CA LYS A 113 6.97 11.59 4.94
C LYS A 113 8.20 11.17 4.15
N SER A 114 8.13 10.04 3.43
CA SER A 114 9.18 9.56 2.55
C SER A 114 9.48 10.54 1.41
N PHE A 115 8.46 11.15 0.80
CA PHE A 115 8.69 12.19 -0.21
C PHE A 115 9.28 13.47 0.38
N HIS A 116 8.90 13.82 1.61
CA HIS A 116 9.43 15.00 2.26
C HIS A 116 10.93 14.85 2.55
N TRP A 117 11.34 13.72 3.13
CA TRP A 117 12.76 13.41 3.34
C TRP A 117 13.55 13.36 2.05
N LEU A 118 12.97 12.81 0.98
CA LEU A 118 13.61 12.77 -0.32
C LEU A 118 13.75 14.16 -0.95
N ALA A 119 12.80 15.07 -0.70
CA ALA A 119 12.88 16.45 -1.15
C ALA A 119 13.94 17.24 -0.36
N GLU A 120 14.02 17.03 0.96
CA GLU A 120 15.04 17.61 1.85
C GLU A 120 16.45 17.21 1.40
N ASP A 121 16.72 15.92 1.18
CA ASP A 121 18.01 15.42 0.69
C ASP A 121 18.40 16.02 -0.68
N ARG A 122 17.43 16.43 -1.51
CA ARG A 122 17.72 17.08 -2.80
C ARG A 122 17.98 18.57 -2.65
N VAL A 123 17.34 19.24 -1.69
CA VAL A 123 17.58 20.67 -1.40
C VAL A 123 18.94 20.84 -0.74
N ASP A 124 19.29 19.97 0.22
CA ASP A 124 20.59 20.00 0.90
C ASP A 124 21.78 19.74 -0.04
N TYR A 125 21.53 19.21 -1.22
CA TYR A 125 22.53 18.95 -2.26
C TYR A 125 22.80 20.14 -3.18
N VAL A 126 21.90 21.14 -3.25
CA VAL A 126 22.01 22.33 -4.12
C VAL A 126 22.63 23.50 -3.38
#